data_AF-A0A6J4JZL6-F1
#
_entry.id   AF-A0A6J4JZL6-F1
#
_cell.length_a   1.000
_cell.length_b   1.000
_cell.length_c   1.000
_cell.angle_alpha   90.00
_cell.angle_beta   90.00
_cell.angle_gamma   90.00
#
_symmetry.space_group_name_H-M   'P 1'
#
loop_
_entity.id
_entity.type
_entity.pdbx_description
1 polymer ?
#
loop_
_entity_poly.entity_id
_entity_poly.type
_entity_poly.pdbx_seq_one_letter_code
_entity_poly.pdbx_strand_id
1 'polypeptide(L)'
;DYAAAAPNYGMVPQDAEAELAGICPVVASFGGRDPVLAEHPARLEAALTSMGVEHDVATYPGAGHSFFEHFPANDLLVRFAGAGFHRPSAEDAWVRILRFFDSHLRREAA
;
A
#
# COMPACT_ATOMS: atom_id res chain seq x y z
N ASP A 1 2.12 20.43 -2.46
CA ASP A 1 2.72 19.20 -1.89
C ASP A 1 1.70 18.44 -1.08
N TYR A 2 1.78 17.11 -1.11
CA TYR A 2 0.94 16.22 -0.29
C TYR A 2 1.61 16.01 1.07
N ALA A 3 0.81 15.86 2.13
CA ALA A 3 1.33 15.67 3.48
C ALA A 3 1.50 14.19 3.86
N ALA A 4 0.73 13.28 3.26
CA ALA A 4 0.86 11.83 3.37
C ALA A 4 0.12 11.16 2.21
N ALA A 5 0.51 9.92 1.87
CA ALA A 5 -0.16 9.09 0.85
C ALA A 5 -0.43 7.68 1.38
N ALA A 6 -1.52 7.07 0.90
CA ALA A 6 -1.92 5.70 1.26
C ALA A 6 -2.16 4.80 0.03
N PRO A 7 -1.13 4.52 -0.80
CA PRO A 7 -1.29 3.63 -1.95
C PRO A 7 -1.51 2.20 -1.46
N ASN A 8 -2.62 1.58 -1.87
CA ASN A 8 -2.88 0.18 -1.63
C ASN A 8 -2.76 -0.56 -2.98
N TYR A 9 -1.99 -1.66 -3.02
CA TYR A 9 -1.75 -2.49 -4.22
C TYR A 9 -1.34 -1.68 -5.48
N GLY A 10 -0.43 -0.71 -5.32
CA GLY A 10 0.12 0.09 -6.42
C GLY A 10 1.34 -0.54 -7.09
N MET A 11 1.43 -0.42 -8.42
CA MET A 11 2.66 -0.73 -9.16
C MET A 11 3.76 0.27 -8.78
N VAL A 12 4.96 -0.24 -8.53
CA VAL A 12 6.14 0.53 -8.13
C VAL A 12 7.14 0.52 -9.30
N PRO A 13 7.57 1.68 -9.82
CA PRO A 13 8.52 1.77 -10.94
C PRO A 13 9.82 1.01 -10.66
N GLN A 14 10.55 0.61 -11.71
CA GLN A 14 11.86 -0.03 -11.54
C GLN A 14 12.87 0.94 -10.92
N ASP A 15 12.86 2.20 -11.35
CA ASP A 15 13.68 3.28 -10.79
C ASP A 15 12.89 4.08 -9.74
N ALA A 16 12.46 3.37 -8.69
CA ALA A 16 11.58 3.94 -7.67
C ALA A 16 12.19 5.12 -6.92
N GLU A 17 13.51 5.15 -6.71
CA GLU A 17 14.19 6.26 -6.03
C GLU A 17 14.12 7.54 -6.87
N ALA A 18 14.40 7.46 -8.18
CA ALA A 18 14.35 8.64 -9.05
C ALA A 18 12.90 9.11 -9.28
N GLU A 19 11.97 8.18 -9.53
CA GLU A 19 10.59 8.52 -9.86
C GLU A 19 9.75 8.97 -8.66
N LEU A 20 10.12 8.57 -7.45
CA LEU A 20 9.45 8.98 -6.20
C LEU A 20 10.24 10.06 -5.43
N ALA A 21 11.24 10.68 -6.06
CA ALA A 21 12.02 11.75 -5.44
C ALA A 21 11.12 12.87 -4.92
N GLY A 22 11.24 13.19 -3.63
CA GLY A 22 10.44 14.23 -2.97
C GLY A 22 9.01 13.81 -2.63
N ILE A 23 8.69 12.52 -2.66
CA ILE A 23 7.39 12.00 -2.20
C ILE A 23 7.18 12.29 -0.71
N CYS A 24 5.91 12.47 -0.33
CA CYS A 24 5.49 12.60 1.07
C CYS A 24 5.58 11.25 1.82
N PRO A 25 5.44 11.25 3.15
CA PRO A 25 5.30 10.01 3.93
C PRO A 25 4.25 9.05 3.35
N VAL A 26 4.52 7.74 3.41
CA VAL A 26 3.71 6.71 2.73
C VAL A 26 3.30 5.57 3.66
N VAL A 27 2.01 5.26 3.74
CA VAL A 27 1.49 4.00 4.30
C VAL A 27 0.95 3.13 3.18
N ALA A 28 1.54 1.96 2.95
CA ALA A 28 1.17 1.09 1.84
C ALA A 28 0.77 -0.31 2.30
N SER A 29 -0.15 -0.91 1.54
CA SER A 29 -0.63 -2.26 1.82
C SER A 29 -0.76 -3.10 0.55
N PHE A 30 -0.27 -4.34 0.63
CA PHE A 30 -0.21 -5.28 -0.49
C PHE A 30 -0.78 -6.65 -0.10
N GLY A 31 -1.27 -7.39 -1.09
CA GLY A 31 -1.71 -8.78 -0.91
C GLY A 31 -0.58 -9.77 -1.20
N GLY A 32 -0.29 -10.68 -0.26
CA GLY A 32 0.73 -11.72 -0.45
C GLY A 32 0.34 -12.83 -1.44
N ARG A 33 -0.94 -12.91 -1.82
CA ARG A 33 -1.45 -13.80 -2.87
C ARG A 33 -1.53 -13.13 -4.24
N ASP A 34 -1.05 -11.90 -4.37
CA ASP A 34 -1.00 -11.17 -5.62
C ASP A 34 0.37 -11.33 -6.30
N PRO A 35 0.52 -12.26 -7.26
CA PRO A 35 1.78 -12.46 -7.96
C PRO A 35 2.14 -11.29 -8.89
N VAL A 36 1.17 -10.44 -9.27
CA VAL A 36 1.45 -9.25 -10.09
C VAL A 36 2.30 -8.27 -9.29
N LEU A 37 2.04 -8.18 -7.99
CA LEU A 37 2.69 -7.22 -7.11
C LEU A 37 3.78 -7.80 -6.21
N ALA A 38 4.15 -9.08 -6.36
CA ALA A 38 5.03 -9.78 -5.42
C ALA A 38 6.31 -9.02 -4.99
N GLU A 39 7.03 -8.41 -5.93
CA GLU A 39 8.30 -7.69 -5.66
C GLU A 39 8.12 -6.21 -5.30
N HIS A 40 6.92 -5.66 -5.46
CA HIS A 40 6.65 -4.24 -5.33
C HIS A 40 6.70 -3.71 -3.89
N PRO A 41 6.20 -4.41 -2.85
CA PRO A 41 6.32 -3.95 -1.48
C PRO A 41 7.79 -3.75 -1.07
N ALA A 42 8.64 -4.73 -1.34
CA ALA A 42 10.06 -4.67 -1.02
C ALA A 42 10.79 -3.57 -1.80
N ARG A 43 10.43 -3.37 -3.08
CA ARG A 43 10.96 -2.27 -3.89
C ARG A 43 10.58 -0.90 -3.34
N LEU A 44 9.32 -0.73 -2.94
CA LEU A 44 8.84 0.53 -2.37
C LEU A 44 9.53 0.83 -1.03
N GLU A 45 9.59 -0.16 -0.14
CA GLU A 45 10.22 -0.03 1.17
C GLU A 45 11.70 0.32 1.05
N ALA A 46 12.43 -0.32 0.12
CA ALA A 46 13.83 -0.02 -0.14
C ALA A 46 14.03 1.43 -0.62
N ALA A 47 13.23 1.89 -1.59
CA ALA A 47 13.33 3.24 -2.12
C ALA A 47 12.98 4.31 -1.08
N LEU A 48 11.89 4.13 -0.33
CA LEU A 48 11.48 5.05 0.74
C LEU A 48 12.53 5.12 1.85
N THR A 49 13.10 3.96 2.24
CA THR A 49 14.20 3.89 3.20
C THR A 49 15.44 4.64 2.71
N SER A 50 15.85 4.41 1.47
CA SER A 50 17.01 5.07 0.85
C SER A 50 16.88 6.60 0.84
N MET A 51 15.67 7.11 0.57
CA MET A 51 15.37 8.54 0.55
C MET A 51 15.11 9.15 1.93
N GLY A 52 15.06 8.34 3.01
CA GLY A 52 14.72 8.81 4.36
C GLY A 52 13.27 9.27 4.50
N VAL A 53 12.36 8.75 3.67
CA VAL A 53 10.92 9.05 3.75
C VAL A 53 10.28 8.18 4.83
N GLU A 54 9.52 8.78 5.75
CA GLU A 54 8.76 8.02 6.76
C GLU A 54 7.72 7.12 6.07
N HIS A 55 7.69 5.85 6.45
CA HIS A 55 6.83 4.88 5.79
C HIS A 55 6.37 3.72 6.67
N ASP A 56 5.23 3.15 6.30
CA ASP A 56 4.69 1.89 6.83
C ASP A 56 4.20 1.03 5.65
N VAL A 57 5.01 0.06 5.22
CA VAL A 57 4.68 -0.86 4.12
C VAL A 57 4.37 -2.24 4.69
N ALA A 58 3.22 -2.82 4.37
CA ALA A 58 2.90 -4.20 4.76
C ALA A 58 2.37 -5.05 3.63
N THR A 59 2.65 -6.35 3.73
CA THR A 59 2.12 -7.38 2.86
C THR A 59 1.30 -8.38 3.68
N TYR A 60 0.06 -8.61 3.29
CA TYR A 60 -0.86 -9.51 3.99
C TYR A 60 -0.89 -10.90 3.32
N PRO A 61 -0.35 -11.97 3.96
CA PRO A 61 -0.22 -13.28 3.32
C PRO A 61 -1.52 -13.91 2.82
N GLY A 62 -2.66 -13.57 3.44
CA GLY A 62 -3.98 -14.12 3.07
C GLY A 62 -4.74 -13.33 2.01
N ALA A 63 -4.31 -12.11 1.69
CA ALA A 63 -5.00 -11.21 0.78
C ALA A 63 -4.43 -11.31 -0.65
N GLY A 64 -5.30 -11.18 -1.65
CA GLY A 64 -4.90 -10.96 -3.05
C GLY A 64 -5.05 -9.50 -3.46
N HIS A 65 -5.14 -9.25 -4.76
CA HIS A 65 -5.35 -7.91 -5.32
C HIS A 65 -6.71 -7.33 -4.92
N SER A 66 -6.81 -6.00 -4.81
CA SER A 66 -8.06 -5.31 -4.48
C SER A 66 -8.77 -5.86 -3.23
N PHE A 67 -8.00 -6.13 -2.18
CA PHE A 67 -8.53 -6.72 -0.95
C PHE A 67 -9.39 -5.77 -0.11
N PHE A 68 -9.45 -4.48 -0.48
CA PHE A 68 -10.35 -3.49 0.11
C PHE A 68 -11.73 -3.50 -0.54
N GLU A 69 -11.82 -3.92 -1.80
CA GLU A 69 -12.99 -3.66 -2.62
C GLU A 69 -13.98 -4.83 -2.65
N HIS A 70 -15.25 -4.48 -2.51
CA HIS A 70 -16.36 -5.38 -2.74
C HIS A 70 -16.80 -5.25 -4.20
N PHE A 71 -16.36 -6.15 -5.06
CA PHE A 71 -16.80 -6.20 -6.45
C PHE A 71 -16.95 -7.65 -6.90
N PRO A 72 -17.82 -7.91 -7.89
CA PRO A 72 -17.85 -9.20 -8.58
C PRO A 72 -16.56 -9.35 -9.38
N ALA A 73 -15.51 -9.89 -8.75
CA ALA A 73 -14.30 -10.26 -9.45
C ALA A 73 -14.64 -11.40 -10.43
N ASN A 74 -14.28 -11.22 -11.70
CA ASN A 74 -14.42 -12.31 -12.66
C ASN A 74 -13.45 -13.45 -12.30
N ASP A 75 -13.74 -14.67 -12.77
CA ASP A 75 -12.97 -15.88 -12.48
C ASP A 75 -11.47 -15.72 -12.76
N LEU A 76 -11.11 -14.93 -13.77
CA LEU A 76 -9.72 -14.72 -14.15
C LEU A 76 -8.95 -13.93 -13.07
N LEU A 77 -9.52 -12.84 -12.57
CA LEU A 77 -8.92 -12.01 -11.52
C LEU A 77 -8.80 -12.77 -10.18
N VAL A 78 -9.81 -13.56 -9.85
CA VAL A 78 -9.77 -14.40 -8.64
C VAL A 78 -8.68 -15.45 -8.74
N ARG A 79 -8.56 -16.14 -9.89
CA ARG A 79 -7.58 -17.21 -10.08
C ARG A 79 -6.14 -16.70 -10.11
N PHE A 80 -5.88 -15.59 -10.79
CA PHE A 80 -4.51 -15.13 -11.03
C PHE A 80 -4.00 -14.15 -9.99
N ALA A 81 -4.85 -13.31 -9.42
CA ALA A 81 -4.44 -12.28 -8.47
C ALA A 81 -5.01 -12.49 -7.06
N GLY A 82 -5.78 -13.56 -6.84
CA GLY A 82 -6.53 -13.76 -5.60
C GLY A 82 -7.51 -12.62 -5.34
N ALA A 83 -7.97 -11.94 -6.41
CA ALA A 83 -8.60 -10.64 -6.28
C ALA A 83 -9.94 -10.70 -5.54
N GLY A 84 -10.19 -9.70 -4.69
CA GLY A 84 -11.45 -9.50 -4.00
C GLY A 84 -11.30 -9.27 -2.50
N PHE A 85 -12.40 -8.81 -1.90
CA PHE A 85 -12.43 -8.38 -0.51
C PHE A 85 -11.88 -9.44 0.46
N HIS A 86 -10.89 -9.06 1.27
CA HIS A 86 -10.37 -9.87 2.37
C HIS A 86 -10.50 -9.08 3.68
N ARG A 87 -11.62 -9.29 4.38
CA ARG A 87 -12.00 -8.53 5.59
C ARG A 87 -10.86 -8.33 6.59
N PRO A 88 -10.13 -9.38 7.05
CA PRO A 88 -9.11 -9.19 8.08
C PRO A 88 -7.99 -8.23 7.65
N SER A 89 -7.57 -8.29 6.38
CA SER A 89 -6.53 -7.40 5.85
C SER A 89 -7.05 -5.99 5.60
N ALA A 90 -8.28 -5.84 5.12
CA ALA A 90 -8.89 -4.53 4.91
C ALA A 90 -9.07 -3.77 6.23
N GLU A 91 -9.51 -4.46 7.29
CA GLU A 91 -9.69 -3.86 8.62
C GLU A 91 -8.36 -3.41 9.23
N ASP A 92 -7.32 -4.26 9.20
CA ASP A 92 -6.00 -3.89 9.72
C ASP A 92 -5.37 -2.74 8.90
N ALA A 93 -5.45 -2.82 7.57
CA ALA A 93 -4.93 -1.77 6.70
C ALA A 93 -5.64 -0.43 6.93
N TRP A 94 -6.96 -0.42 7.15
CA TRP A 94 -7.68 0.80 7.54
C TRP A 94 -7.19 1.38 8.86
N VAL A 95 -6.94 0.54 9.88
CA VAL A 95 -6.40 1.01 11.17
C VAL A 95 -5.02 1.64 10.98
N ARG A 96 -4.15 1.03 10.18
CA ARG A 96 -2.81 1.57 9.85
C ARG A 96 -2.91 2.91 9.12
N ILE A 97 -3.74 3.00 8.08
CA ILE A 97 -3.94 4.23 7.30
C ILE A 97 -4.43 5.37 8.20
N LEU A 98 -5.46 5.13 9.00
CA LEU A 98 -6.03 6.16 9.87
C LEU A 98 -5.02 6.62 10.92
N ARG A 99 -4.24 5.70 11.51
CA ARG A 99 -3.18 6.04 12.46
C ARG A 99 -2.06 6.87 11.81
N PHE A 100 -1.62 6.49 10.62
CA PHE A 100 -0.58 7.20 9.88
C PHE A 100 -1.05 8.61 9.47
N PHE A 101 -2.28 8.74 9.00
CA PHE A 101 -2.83 10.06 8.68
C PHE A 101 -3.05 10.91 9.93
N ASP A 102 -3.36 10.31 11.07
CA ASP A 102 -3.44 11.01 12.34
C ASP A 102 -2.12 11.68 12.74
N SER A 103 -0.97 11.01 12.52
CA SER A 103 0.35 11.57 12.82
C SER A 103 0.81 12.65 11.84
N HIS A 104 0.38 12.57 10.56
CA HIS A 104 0.88 13.48 9.51
C HIS A 104 -0.07 14.62 9.14
N LEU A 105 -1.39 14.46 9.36
CA LEU A 105 -2.39 15.44 8.92
C LEU A 105 -2.97 16.28 10.05
N ARG A 106 -2.75 15.90 11.32
CA ARG A 106 -3.09 16.75 12.45
C ARG A 106 -2.20 17.99 12.41
N ARG A 107 -2.76 19.13 12.03
CA ARG A 107 -2.17 20.42 12.39
C ARG A 107 -2.25 20.55 13.91
N GLU A 108 -1.19 21.03 14.55
CA GLU A 108 -1.33 21.61 15.90
C GLU A 108 -2.49 22.60 15.84
N ALA A 109 -3.47 22.43 16.73
CA ALA A 109 -4.48 23.46 16.93
C ALA A 109 -3.74 24.73 17.36
N ALA A 110 -3.85 25.78 16.55
CA ALA A 110 -3.35 27.12 16.89
C ALA A 110 -4.04 27.67 18.15
#